data_AF-A0A946BVF2-F1
#
_entry.id   AF-A0A946BVF2-F1
#
_cell.length_a   1.000
_cell.length_b   1.000
_cell.length_c   1.000
_cell.angle_alpha   90.00
_cell.angle_beta   90.00
_cell.angle_gamma   90.00
#
_symmetry.space_group_name_H-M   'P 1'
#
loop_
_entity.id
_entity.type
_entity.pdbx_description
1 polymer ?
#
loop_
_entity_poly.entity_id
_entity_poly.type
_entity_poly.pdbx_seq_one_letter_code
_entity_poly.pdbx_strand_id
1 'polypeptide(L)'
;MSKLSLDTQNLRPFVSQEEVDELQPQVRQCHDKLESGTGLGSDYLGWLHLPSSFSSSLLDEIESTANSMRGSCEVLIVVGIGGSYLGARAGLSYLKPSFYNQYGKDGGPEIYFAGQNISSDYHADLFDLVSGRDVCLNVISKSGTTTEPAIAFRLLKQILENKYGATATRDRIVVTTDAKQGALKELADDVGYKAFVIPYDIGGRYSVLTPVGLFPMAMAGIDIKELM
;
A
#
# COMPACT_ATOMS: atom_id res chain seq x y z
N MET A 1 19.36 -22.57 3.92
CA MET A 1 19.67 -21.99 2.59
C MET A 1 18.99 -20.64 2.50
N SER A 2 19.66 -19.59 2.00
CA SER A 2 18.95 -18.33 1.73
C SER A 2 17.95 -18.56 0.60
N LYS A 3 16.74 -18.00 0.74
CA LYS A 3 15.69 -18.10 -0.30
C LYS A 3 15.99 -17.22 -1.52
N LEU A 4 17.01 -16.36 -1.43
CA LEU A 4 17.52 -15.47 -2.48
C LEU A 4 19.04 -15.61 -2.55
N SER A 5 19.60 -15.66 -3.75
CA SER A 5 21.05 -15.70 -3.99
C SER A 5 21.44 -14.67 -5.04
N LEU A 6 22.61 -14.06 -4.85
CA LEU A 6 23.22 -13.12 -5.79
C LEU A 6 24.37 -13.84 -6.50
N ASP A 7 24.28 -14.02 -7.81
CA ASP A 7 25.36 -14.57 -8.63
C ASP A 7 26.09 -13.43 -9.36
N THR A 8 27.38 -13.26 -9.03
CA THR A 8 28.26 -12.22 -9.60
C THR A 8 29.25 -12.77 -10.62
N GLN A 9 29.12 -14.03 -11.07
CA GLN A 9 30.08 -14.68 -11.97
C GLN A 9 30.35 -13.86 -13.24
N ASN A 10 29.31 -13.27 -13.83
CA ASN A 10 29.41 -12.48 -15.06
C ASN A 10 30.06 -11.10 -14.86
N LEU A 11 30.28 -10.65 -13.62
CA LEU A 11 30.96 -9.39 -13.31
C LEU A 11 32.48 -9.54 -13.20
N ARG A 12 32.98 -10.75 -12.96
CA ARG A 12 34.41 -11.03 -12.72
C ARG A 12 35.39 -10.51 -13.78
N PRO A 13 35.04 -10.44 -15.08
CA PRO A 13 35.92 -9.83 -16.08
C PRO A 13 36.07 -8.30 -15.93
N PHE A 14 35.17 -7.65 -15.20
CA PHE A 14 35.08 -6.18 -15.08
C PHE A 14 35.35 -5.68 -13.67
N VAL A 15 35.12 -6.52 -12.65
CA VAL A 15 35.28 -6.20 -11.24
C VAL A 15 35.94 -7.40 -10.55
N SER A 16 37.11 -7.18 -9.98
CA SER A 16 37.86 -8.19 -9.23
C SER A 16 37.28 -8.37 -7.82
N GLN A 17 37.55 -9.53 -7.22
CA GLN A 17 37.15 -9.77 -5.82
C GLN A 17 37.89 -8.83 -4.85
N GLU A 18 39.13 -8.47 -5.15
CA GLU A 18 39.94 -7.54 -4.35
C GLU A 18 39.28 -6.15 -4.29
N GLU A 19 38.83 -5.60 -5.42
CA GLU A 19 38.09 -4.33 -5.46
C GLU A 19 36.81 -4.36 -4.62
N VAL A 20 36.11 -5.50 -4.56
CA VAL A 20 34.92 -5.65 -3.72
C VAL A 20 35.30 -5.72 -2.24
N ASP A 21 36.34 -6.50 -1.91
CA ASP A 21 36.79 -6.69 -0.53
C ASP A 21 37.34 -5.38 0.07
N GLU A 22 37.96 -4.53 -0.75
CA GLU A 22 38.43 -3.19 -0.36
C GLU A 22 37.29 -2.24 0.07
N LEU A 23 36.05 -2.47 -0.40
CA LEU A 23 34.88 -1.68 0.02
C LEU A 23 34.33 -2.10 1.39
N GLN A 24 34.75 -3.24 1.95
CA GLN A 24 34.21 -3.77 3.20
C GLN A 24 34.27 -2.80 4.39
N PRO A 25 35.30 -1.96 4.58
CA PRO A 25 35.29 -0.92 5.62
C PRO A 25 34.20 0.13 5.42
N GLN A 26 33.95 0.55 4.18
CA GLN A 26 32.91 1.53 3.85
C GLN A 26 31.52 0.92 4.04
N VAL A 27 31.32 -0.33 3.62
CA VAL A 27 30.07 -1.08 3.84
C VAL A 27 29.74 -1.17 5.34
N ARG A 28 30.73 -1.52 6.17
CA ARG A 28 30.57 -1.55 7.63
C ARG A 28 30.16 -0.19 8.19
N GLN A 29 30.82 0.88 7.76
CA GLN A 29 30.44 2.23 8.20
C GLN A 29 28.99 2.60 7.80
N CYS A 30 28.55 2.21 6.60
CA CYS A 30 27.18 2.43 6.16
C CYS A 30 26.18 1.61 6.98
N HIS A 31 26.50 0.35 7.26
CA HIS A 31 25.70 -0.52 8.13
C HIS A 31 25.56 0.09 9.54
N ASP A 32 26.67 0.49 10.17
CA ASP A 32 26.67 1.09 11.50
C ASP A 32 25.85 2.39 11.53
N LYS A 33 25.93 3.23 10.48
CA LYS A 33 25.11 4.45 10.38
C LYS A 33 23.61 4.16 10.29
N LEU A 34 23.21 3.09 9.60
CA LEU A 34 21.81 2.68 9.51
C LEU A 34 21.32 2.15 10.85
N GLU A 35 22.04 1.21 11.46
CA GLU A 35 21.64 0.59 12.74
C GLU A 35 21.67 1.60 13.91
N SER A 36 22.62 2.54 13.90
CA SER A 36 22.71 3.58 14.94
C SER A 36 21.83 4.81 14.68
N GLY A 37 21.21 4.93 13.50
CA GLY A 37 20.38 6.09 13.15
C GLY A 37 21.15 7.42 13.09
N THR A 38 22.44 7.40 12.74
CA THR A 38 23.30 8.60 12.74
C THR A 38 23.52 9.20 11.35
N GLY A 39 23.03 8.55 10.30
CA GLY A 39 23.11 9.04 8.91
C GLY A 39 22.11 10.16 8.59
N LEU A 40 22.34 10.85 7.46
CA LEU A 40 21.37 11.81 6.94
C LEU A 40 20.06 11.11 6.59
N GLY A 41 18.94 11.69 7.03
CA GLY A 41 17.60 11.11 6.84
C GLY A 41 17.25 9.99 7.82
N SER A 42 17.96 9.88 8.94
CA SER A 42 17.71 8.85 9.97
C SER A 42 16.32 8.92 10.60
N ASP A 43 15.61 10.05 10.47
CA ASP A 43 14.20 10.19 10.81
C ASP A 43 13.28 9.21 10.06
N TYR A 44 13.75 8.59 8.96
CA TYR A 44 12.96 7.72 8.09
C TYR A 44 13.51 6.28 7.97
N LEU A 45 13.97 5.70 9.08
CA LEU A 45 14.53 4.35 9.14
C LEU A 45 13.56 3.27 9.66
N GLY A 46 12.28 3.59 9.87
CA GLY A 46 11.30 2.64 10.41
C GLY A 46 11.10 1.37 9.57
N TRP A 47 11.52 1.39 8.30
CA TRP A 47 11.47 0.25 7.39
C TRP A 47 12.57 -0.79 7.65
N LEU A 48 13.67 -0.42 8.32
CA LEU A 48 14.87 -1.25 8.45
C LEU A 48 14.58 -2.58 9.15
N HIS A 49 13.85 -2.52 10.26
CA HIS A 49 13.49 -3.68 11.08
C HIS A 49 12.01 -4.04 11.00
N LEU A 50 11.26 -3.38 10.11
CA LEU A 50 9.80 -3.52 10.00
C LEU A 50 9.34 -4.98 9.89
N PRO A 51 9.93 -5.86 9.06
CA PRO A 51 9.50 -7.25 8.99
C PRO A 51 9.69 -7.99 10.32
N SER A 52 10.84 -7.81 10.97
CA SER A 52 11.16 -8.49 12.22
C SER A 52 10.43 -7.96 13.44
N SER A 53 9.91 -6.74 13.39
CA SER A 53 9.21 -6.07 14.52
C SER A 53 7.73 -5.83 14.24
N PHE A 54 7.18 -6.41 13.16
CA PHE A 54 5.80 -6.17 12.78
C PHE A 54 4.83 -6.69 13.84
N SER A 55 3.84 -5.88 14.19
CA SER A 55 2.84 -6.28 15.17
C SER A 55 1.91 -7.36 14.62
N SER A 56 1.89 -8.54 15.25
CA SER A 56 0.97 -9.62 14.88
C SER A 56 -0.49 -9.19 15.02
N SER A 57 -0.81 -8.35 16.01
CA SER A 57 -2.18 -7.85 16.20
C SER A 57 -2.62 -6.91 15.08
N LEU A 58 -1.70 -6.09 14.55
CA LEU A 58 -1.99 -5.24 13.40
C LEU A 58 -2.20 -6.10 12.15
N LEU A 59 -1.42 -7.16 11.99
CA LEU A 59 -1.57 -8.09 10.87
C LEU A 59 -2.94 -8.79 10.90
N ASP A 60 -3.35 -9.29 12.08
CA ASP A 60 -4.67 -9.87 12.31
C ASP A 60 -5.80 -8.84 12.10
N GLU A 61 -5.58 -7.58 12.47
CA GLU A 61 -6.53 -6.49 12.26
C GLU A 61 -6.72 -6.17 10.77
N ILE A 62 -5.64 -6.17 9.98
CA ILE A 62 -5.69 -6.00 8.52
C ILE A 62 -6.47 -7.15 7.89
N GLU A 63 -6.15 -8.41 8.25
CA GLU A 63 -6.84 -9.58 7.72
C GLU A 63 -8.32 -9.60 8.07
N SER A 64 -8.67 -9.34 9.34
CA SER A 64 -10.07 -9.31 9.78
C SER A 64 -10.87 -8.20 9.10
N THR A 65 -10.27 -7.02 8.92
CA THR A 65 -10.88 -5.92 8.16
C THR A 65 -11.08 -6.30 6.70
N ALA A 66 -10.07 -6.91 6.05
CA ALA A 66 -10.22 -7.35 4.66
C ALA A 66 -11.31 -8.42 4.53
N ASN A 67 -11.30 -9.43 5.40
CA ASN A 67 -12.28 -10.51 5.42
C ASN A 67 -13.72 -10.00 5.61
N SER A 68 -13.95 -9.02 6.49
CA SER A 68 -15.29 -8.48 6.74
C SER A 68 -15.82 -7.68 5.55
N MET A 69 -14.94 -7.08 4.73
CA MET A 69 -15.32 -6.29 3.56
C MET A 69 -15.49 -7.14 2.29
N ARG A 70 -14.71 -8.20 2.09
CA ARG A 70 -14.74 -9.00 0.84
C ARG A 70 -16.15 -9.44 0.42
N GLY A 71 -17.00 -9.81 1.38
CA GLY A 71 -18.36 -10.29 1.09
C GLY A 71 -19.31 -9.22 0.54
N SER A 72 -19.07 -7.94 0.83
CA SER A 72 -19.87 -6.80 0.39
C SER A 72 -19.14 -5.93 -0.63
N CYS A 73 -18.03 -6.44 -1.19
CA CYS A 73 -17.16 -5.74 -2.11
C CYS A 73 -16.97 -6.54 -3.39
N GLU A 74 -17.51 -6.03 -4.50
CA GLU A 74 -17.20 -6.56 -5.83
C GLU A 74 -15.96 -5.90 -6.42
N VAL A 75 -15.73 -4.64 -6.08
CA VAL A 75 -14.61 -3.85 -6.57
C VAL A 75 -13.97 -3.06 -5.43
N LEU A 76 -12.66 -3.24 -5.23
CA LEU A 76 -11.83 -2.36 -4.42
C LEU A 76 -11.13 -1.35 -5.34
N ILE A 77 -11.32 -0.06 -5.08
CA ILE A 77 -10.53 1.00 -5.69
C ILE A 77 -9.51 1.49 -4.68
N VAL A 78 -8.23 1.27 -4.97
CA VAL A 78 -7.12 1.80 -4.18
C VAL A 78 -6.79 3.20 -4.70
N VAL A 79 -7.00 4.21 -3.86
CA VAL A 79 -6.77 5.62 -4.20
C VAL A 79 -5.43 6.07 -3.64
N GLY A 80 -4.45 6.31 -4.50
CA GLY A 80 -3.10 6.67 -4.08
C GLY A 80 -2.13 6.86 -5.25
N ILE A 81 -0.99 7.52 -4.99
CA ILE A 81 0.07 7.75 -5.99
C ILE A 81 1.45 7.48 -5.39
N GLY A 82 2.44 7.21 -6.25
CA GLY A 82 3.82 6.97 -5.83
C GLY A 82 3.95 5.74 -4.92
N GLY A 83 4.47 5.96 -3.71
CA GLY A 83 4.62 4.90 -2.70
C GLY A 83 3.29 4.30 -2.21
N SER A 84 2.23 5.11 -2.21
CA SER A 84 0.86 4.69 -1.88
C SER A 84 0.17 3.86 -2.98
N TYR A 85 0.91 3.53 -4.04
CA TYR A 85 0.38 2.89 -5.25
C TYR A 85 1.27 1.75 -5.73
N LEU A 86 2.55 2.04 -6.01
CA LEU A 86 3.44 1.13 -6.72
C LEU A 86 3.70 -0.17 -5.96
N GLY A 87 3.86 -0.10 -4.63
CA GLY A 87 4.09 -1.30 -3.81
C GLY A 87 2.92 -2.29 -3.89
N ALA A 88 1.70 -1.80 -3.68
CA ALA A 88 0.49 -2.61 -3.80
C ALA A 88 0.31 -3.16 -5.23
N ARG A 89 0.45 -2.31 -6.25
CA ARG A 89 0.32 -2.74 -7.66
C ARG A 89 1.36 -3.80 -8.04
N ALA A 90 2.61 -3.63 -7.61
CA ALA A 90 3.68 -4.60 -7.86
C ALA A 90 3.40 -5.93 -7.16
N GLY A 91 3.03 -5.90 -5.88
CA GLY A 91 2.69 -7.11 -5.11
C GLY A 91 1.53 -7.88 -5.75
N LEU A 92 0.45 -7.19 -6.12
CA LEU A 92 -0.68 -7.81 -6.82
C LEU A 92 -0.27 -8.39 -8.18
N SER A 93 0.49 -7.65 -8.97
CA SER A 93 0.91 -8.10 -10.31
C SER A 93 1.87 -9.29 -10.27
N TYR A 94 2.66 -9.40 -9.20
CA TYR A 94 3.62 -10.50 -9.01
C TYR A 94 2.98 -11.75 -8.41
N LEU A 95 2.08 -11.59 -7.44
CA LEU A 95 1.51 -12.70 -6.66
C LEU A 95 0.18 -13.23 -7.21
N LYS A 96 -0.51 -12.48 -8.09
CA LYS A 96 -1.78 -12.89 -8.69
C LYS A 96 -1.61 -13.28 -10.16
N PRO A 97 -2.53 -14.10 -10.72
CA PRO A 97 -2.57 -14.36 -12.16
C PRO A 97 -2.65 -13.07 -12.98
N SER A 98 -2.10 -13.07 -14.20
CA SER A 98 -2.02 -11.87 -15.06
C SER A 98 -3.38 -11.20 -15.35
N PHE A 99 -4.48 -11.96 -15.30
CA PHE A 99 -5.84 -11.48 -15.51
C PHE A 99 -6.70 -11.61 -14.24
N TYR A 100 -6.13 -11.35 -13.06
CA TYR A 100 -6.79 -11.59 -11.77
C TYR A 100 -8.20 -10.96 -11.63
N ASN A 101 -8.47 -9.83 -12.30
CA ASN A 101 -9.80 -9.20 -12.31
C ASN A 101 -10.85 -9.94 -13.18
N GLN A 102 -10.45 -10.87 -14.04
CA GLN A 102 -11.38 -11.60 -14.94
C GLN A 102 -11.82 -12.96 -14.39
N TYR A 103 -11.20 -13.44 -13.32
CA TYR A 103 -11.45 -14.79 -12.78
C TYR A 103 -12.60 -14.85 -11.76
N GLY A 104 -13.34 -13.76 -11.55
CA GLY A 104 -14.49 -13.74 -10.65
C GLY A 104 -14.13 -13.79 -9.16
N LYS A 105 -15.13 -14.07 -8.32
CA LYS A 105 -15.11 -13.78 -6.88
C LYS A 105 -14.29 -14.77 -6.01
N ASP A 106 -13.83 -15.88 -6.57
CA ASP A 106 -13.13 -16.95 -5.81
C ASP A 106 -11.79 -16.48 -5.19
N GLY A 107 -11.31 -15.29 -5.55
CA GLY A 107 -10.10 -14.68 -5.01
C GLY A 107 -10.25 -13.27 -4.43
N GLY A 108 -11.47 -12.81 -4.09
CA GLY A 108 -11.74 -11.46 -3.59
C GLY A 108 -12.31 -10.49 -4.64
N PRO A 109 -12.51 -9.19 -4.30
CA PRO A 109 -12.97 -8.17 -5.24
C PRO A 109 -11.97 -7.94 -6.38
N GLU A 110 -12.47 -7.42 -7.50
CA GLU A 110 -11.61 -6.82 -8.51
C GLU A 110 -10.87 -5.61 -7.91
N ILE A 111 -9.60 -5.42 -8.29
CA ILE A 111 -8.79 -4.32 -7.78
C ILE A 111 -8.42 -3.37 -8.91
N TYR A 112 -8.83 -2.11 -8.77
CA TYR A 112 -8.44 -0.99 -9.61
C TYR A 112 -7.75 0.10 -8.78
N PHE A 113 -7.16 1.05 -9.49
CA PHE A 113 -6.42 2.14 -8.87
C PHE A 113 -6.94 3.48 -9.38
N ALA A 114 -7.05 4.48 -8.51
CA ALA A 114 -7.42 5.83 -8.89
C ALA A 114 -6.54 6.86 -8.18
N GLY A 115 -6.53 8.10 -8.66
CA GLY A 115 -5.72 9.15 -8.04
C GLY A 115 -4.19 8.98 -8.22
N GLN A 116 -3.74 8.06 -9.05
CA GLN A 116 -2.35 7.97 -9.52
C GLN A 116 -2.06 8.88 -10.73
N ASN A 117 -3.08 9.58 -11.24
CA ASN A 117 -3.03 10.55 -12.32
C ASN A 117 -4.23 11.53 -12.21
N ILE A 118 -4.31 12.53 -13.09
CA ILE A 118 -5.43 13.49 -13.20
C ILE A 118 -6.09 13.39 -14.59
N SER A 119 -6.11 12.21 -15.20
CA SER A 119 -6.80 12.02 -16.48
C SER A 119 -8.31 11.91 -16.24
N SER A 120 -9.09 12.86 -16.74
CA SER A 120 -10.55 12.79 -16.67
C SER A 120 -11.10 11.55 -17.35
N ASP A 121 -10.54 11.19 -18.51
CA ASP A 121 -10.99 10.05 -19.31
C ASP A 121 -10.78 8.74 -18.56
N TYR A 122 -9.62 8.57 -17.93
CA TYR A 122 -9.35 7.41 -17.08
C TYR A 122 -10.35 7.25 -15.94
N HIS A 123 -10.70 8.36 -15.27
CA HIS A 123 -11.65 8.31 -14.17
C HIS A 123 -13.08 8.07 -14.67
N ALA A 124 -13.46 8.67 -15.81
CA ALA A 124 -14.76 8.43 -16.43
C ALA A 124 -14.91 6.94 -16.82
N ASP A 125 -13.93 6.37 -17.51
CA ASP A 125 -13.91 4.96 -17.90
C ASP A 125 -14.00 4.03 -16.67
N LEU A 126 -13.25 4.35 -15.61
CA LEU A 126 -13.30 3.59 -14.36
C LEU A 126 -14.68 3.68 -13.70
N PHE A 127 -15.29 4.87 -13.67
CA PHE A 127 -16.61 5.07 -13.05
C PHE A 127 -17.71 4.33 -13.82
N ASP A 128 -17.64 4.34 -15.16
CA ASP A 128 -18.55 3.57 -16.01
C ASP A 128 -18.37 2.07 -15.78
N LEU A 129 -17.12 1.59 -15.72
CA LEU A 129 -16.79 0.18 -15.46
C LEU A 129 -17.35 -0.33 -14.11
N VAL A 130 -17.35 0.51 -13.07
CA VAL A 130 -17.81 0.13 -11.73
C VAL A 130 -19.26 0.53 -11.44
N SER A 131 -19.94 1.16 -12.40
CA SER A 131 -21.31 1.61 -12.24
C SER A 131 -22.26 0.47 -11.90
N GLY A 132 -23.13 0.68 -10.92
CA GLY A 132 -24.06 -0.34 -10.42
C GLY A 132 -23.45 -1.42 -9.51
N ARG A 133 -22.12 -1.55 -9.45
CA ARG A 133 -21.42 -2.61 -8.69
C ARG A 133 -21.16 -2.24 -7.24
N ASP A 134 -20.95 -3.23 -6.37
CA ASP A 134 -20.60 -2.98 -4.98
C ASP A 134 -19.12 -2.57 -4.84
N VAL A 135 -18.89 -1.28 -4.60
CA VAL A 135 -17.56 -0.67 -4.53
C VAL A 135 -17.14 -0.38 -3.10
N CYS A 136 -15.87 -0.65 -2.79
CA CYS A 136 -15.18 -0.17 -1.60
C CYS A 136 -13.95 0.64 -1.98
N LEU A 137 -13.52 1.54 -1.09
CA LEU A 137 -12.34 2.36 -1.28
C LEU A 137 -11.28 2.03 -0.23
N ASN A 138 -10.02 1.99 -0.66
CA ASN A 138 -8.87 2.17 0.22
C ASN A 138 -8.16 3.46 -0.16
N VAL A 139 -8.27 4.50 0.67
CA VAL A 139 -7.69 5.82 0.38
C VAL A 139 -6.39 5.99 1.14
N ILE A 140 -5.29 6.14 0.40
CA ILE A 140 -3.94 6.09 0.94
C ILE A 140 -3.20 7.40 0.66
N SER A 141 -3.06 8.23 1.67
CA SER A 141 -2.21 9.43 1.63
C SER A 141 -1.77 9.79 3.04
N LYS A 142 -0.45 9.94 3.25
CA LYS A 142 0.08 10.32 4.56
C LYS A 142 -0.38 11.73 4.97
N SER A 143 -0.38 12.69 4.05
CA SER A 143 -0.80 14.07 4.35
C SER A 143 -2.31 14.30 4.16
N GLY A 144 -2.96 13.50 3.32
CA GLY A 144 -4.33 13.74 2.85
C GLY A 144 -4.47 14.93 1.90
N THR A 145 -3.37 15.59 1.54
CA THR A 145 -3.35 16.80 0.70
C THR A 145 -2.70 16.59 -0.66
N THR A 146 -2.21 15.39 -0.94
CA THR A 146 -1.71 15.03 -2.28
C THR A 146 -2.82 15.19 -3.31
N THR A 147 -2.58 16.00 -4.34
CA THR A 147 -3.63 16.54 -5.23
C THR A 147 -4.41 15.46 -5.96
N GLU A 148 -3.71 14.53 -6.60
CA GLU A 148 -4.28 13.48 -7.44
C GLU A 148 -5.22 12.55 -6.66
N PRO A 149 -4.80 11.94 -5.52
CA PRO A 149 -5.71 11.11 -4.74
C PRO A 149 -6.81 11.92 -4.04
N ALA A 150 -6.58 13.19 -3.67
CA ALA A 150 -7.61 14.03 -3.08
C ALA A 150 -8.75 14.33 -4.08
N ILE A 151 -8.43 14.59 -5.35
CA ILE A 151 -9.41 14.79 -6.42
C ILE A 151 -10.20 13.49 -6.65
N ALA A 152 -9.51 12.38 -6.88
CA ALA A 152 -10.14 11.09 -7.14
C ALA A 152 -11.05 10.66 -5.97
N PHE A 153 -10.59 10.84 -4.73
CA PHE A 153 -11.37 10.51 -3.55
C PHE A 153 -12.64 11.36 -3.42
N ARG A 154 -12.57 12.67 -3.69
CA ARG A 154 -13.78 13.53 -3.66
C ARG A 154 -14.85 13.03 -4.63
N LEU A 155 -14.47 12.68 -5.85
CA LEU A 155 -15.38 12.17 -6.88
C LEU A 155 -15.97 10.81 -6.46
N LEU A 156 -15.12 9.87 -6.06
CA LEU A 156 -15.54 8.52 -5.65
C LEU A 156 -16.42 8.54 -4.39
N LYS A 157 -16.05 9.35 -3.39
CA LYS A 157 -16.85 9.52 -2.17
C LYS A 157 -18.27 10.00 -2.52
N GLN A 158 -18.39 11.00 -3.38
CA GLN A 158 -19.69 11.51 -3.81
C GLN A 158 -20.52 10.43 -4.52
N ILE A 159 -19.90 9.63 -5.39
CA ILE A 159 -20.58 8.51 -6.08
C ILE A 159 -21.08 7.48 -5.06
N LEU A 160 -20.25 7.09 -4.10
CA LEU A 160 -20.63 6.13 -3.06
C LEU A 160 -21.75 6.68 -2.16
N GLU A 161 -21.67 7.94 -1.74
CA GLU A 161 -22.71 8.58 -0.91
C GLU A 161 -24.04 8.71 -1.65
N ASN A 162 -24.01 9.00 -2.95
CA ASN A 162 -25.23 9.00 -3.77
C ASN A 162 -25.86 7.61 -3.89
N LYS A 163 -25.04 6.55 -3.92
CA LYS A 163 -25.52 5.16 -4.06
C LYS A 163 -26.00 4.56 -2.73
N TYR A 164 -25.24 4.73 -1.65
CA TYR A 164 -25.49 4.04 -0.38
C TYR A 164 -25.98 4.96 0.75
N GLY A 165 -25.89 6.28 0.57
CA GLY A 165 -26.02 7.24 1.65
C GLY A 165 -24.75 7.33 2.50
N ALA A 166 -24.63 8.40 3.28
CA ALA A 166 -23.43 8.70 4.08
C ALA A 166 -23.08 7.59 5.09
N THR A 167 -24.09 7.07 5.81
CA THR A 167 -23.88 6.05 6.85
C THR A 167 -23.33 4.74 6.30
N ALA A 168 -23.95 4.20 5.24
CA ALA A 168 -23.48 2.94 4.65
C ALA A 168 -22.20 3.12 3.83
N THR A 169 -21.91 4.33 3.34
CA THR A 169 -20.63 4.64 2.69
C THR A 169 -19.45 4.56 3.66
N ARG A 170 -19.66 4.92 4.93
CA ARG A 170 -18.62 4.83 5.97
C ARG A 170 -18.01 3.44 6.07
N ASP A 171 -18.84 2.41 6.05
CA ASP A 171 -18.39 1.02 6.24
C ASP A 171 -17.77 0.43 4.95
N ARG A 172 -17.74 1.21 3.86
CA ARG A 172 -17.13 0.86 2.56
C ARG A 172 -15.80 1.57 2.30
N ILE A 173 -15.37 2.46 3.19
CA ILE A 173 -14.15 3.25 3.04
C ILE A 173 -13.19 2.91 4.16
N VAL A 174 -12.00 2.45 3.76
CA VAL A 174 -10.82 2.35 4.64
C VAL A 174 -9.85 3.46 4.24
N VAL A 175 -9.27 4.13 5.24
CA VAL A 175 -8.20 5.09 5.02
C VAL A 175 -6.88 4.55 5.56
N THR A 176 -5.78 4.87 4.88
CA THR A 176 -4.43 4.60 5.37
C THR A 176 -3.65 5.91 5.33
N THR A 177 -3.43 6.50 6.50
CA THR A 177 -2.95 7.89 6.64
C THR A 177 -2.03 8.03 7.86
N ASP A 178 -1.50 9.22 8.11
CA ASP A 178 -0.74 9.51 9.33
C ASP A 178 -1.58 9.24 10.61
N ALA A 179 -0.90 8.87 11.70
CA ALA A 179 -1.51 8.49 12.96
C ALA A 179 -2.29 9.62 13.66
N LYS A 180 -1.90 10.89 13.44
CA LYS A 180 -2.37 12.01 14.27
C LYS A 180 -2.73 13.27 13.48
N GLN A 181 -2.15 13.46 12.30
CA GLN A 181 -2.23 14.74 11.59
C GLN A 181 -2.63 14.57 10.12
N GLY A 182 -3.09 15.66 9.49
CA GLY A 182 -3.38 15.72 8.07
C GLY A 182 -4.87 15.60 7.74
N ALA A 183 -5.26 16.19 6.62
CA ALA A 183 -6.66 16.39 6.24
C ALA A 183 -7.45 15.06 6.11
N LEU A 184 -6.78 13.98 5.68
CA LEU A 184 -7.42 12.66 5.56
C LEU A 184 -7.63 12.01 6.93
N LYS A 185 -6.75 12.28 7.91
CA LYS A 185 -6.91 11.78 9.28
C LYS A 185 -8.06 12.48 9.99
N GLU A 186 -8.12 13.81 9.89
CA GLU A 186 -9.22 14.61 10.45
C GLU A 186 -10.57 14.15 9.88
N LEU A 187 -10.67 14.02 8.55
CA LEU A 187 -11.88 13.54 7.91
C LEU A 187 -12.28 12.12 8.36
N ALA A 188 -11.29 11.23 8.54
CA ALA A 188 -11.55 9.86 8.97
C ALA A 188 -12.09 9.81 10.41
N ASP A 189 -11.61 10.68 11.29
CA ASP A 189 -12.12 10.80 12.65
C ASP A 189 -13.53 11.39 12.68
N ASP A 190 -13.77 12.46 11.90
CA ASP A 190 -15.06 13.14 11.83
C ASP A 190 -16.18 12.22 11.32
N VAL A 191 -15.89 11.43 10.29
CA VAL A 191 -16.87 10.51 9.68
C VAL A 191 -16.88 9.13 10.37
N GLY A 192 -15.79 8.76 11.04
CA GLY A 192 -15.61 7.45 11.64
C GLY A 192 -15.22 6.36 10.64
N TYR A 193 -14.38 6.66 9.65
CA TYR A 193 -13.84 5.64 8.74
C TYR A 193 -12.89 4.71 9.49
N LYS A 194 -12.83 3.44 9.06
CA LYS A 194 -11.76 2.54 9.49
C LYS A 194 -10.42 3.11 9.00
N ALA A 195 -9.51 3.38 9.94
CA ALA A 195 -8.22 3.99 9.63
C ALA A 195 -7.05 3.07 10.04
N PHE A 196 -6.10 2.90 9.13
CA PHE A 196 -4.78 2.33 9.40
C PHE A 196 -3.70 3.42 9.35
N VAL A 197 -2.59 3.14 10.05
CA VAL A 197 -1.51 4.10 10.23
C VAL A 197 -0.37 3.84 9.25
N ILE A 198 0.12 4.92 8.62
CA ILE A 198 1.44 4.99 8.00
C ILE A 198 2.43 5.51 9.05
N PRO A 199 3.41 4.71 9.51
CA PRO A 199 4.39 5.18 10.49
C PRO A 199 5.11 6.44 10.02
N TYR A 200 5.33 7.38 10.95
CA TYR A 200 5.94 8.67 10.63
C TYR A 200 7.37 8.51 10.06
N ASP A 201 8.11 7.55 10.60
CA ASP A 201 9.49 7.20 10.26
C ASP A 201 9.60 6.25 9.05
N ILE A 202 8.52 6.03 8.31
CA ILE A 202 8.53 5.29 7.05
C ILE A 202 8.17 6.23 5.90
N GLY A 203 9.13 6.42 4.99
CA GLY A 203 8.92 7.14 3.75
C GLY A 203 8.03 6.33 2.79
N GLY A 204 7.22 7.03 1.98
CA GLY A 204 6.20 6.36 1.14
C GLY A 204 6.74 5.27 0.22
N ARG A 205 7.93 5.43 -0.37
CA ARG A 205 8.52 4.39 -1.24
C ARG A 205 8.93 3.12 -0.50
N TYR A 206 9.02 3.15 0.82
CA TYR A 206 9.35 2.01 1.70
C TYR A 206 8.12 1.45 2.43
N SER A 207 6.92 1.98 2.20
CA SER A 207 5.74 1.62 3.00
C SER A 207 4.97 0.39 2.50
N VAL A 208 5.48 -0.38 1.51
CA VAL A 208 4.73 -1.52 0.96
C VAL A 208 4.38 -2.59 2.01
N LEU A 209 5.26 -2.80 2.99
CA LEU A 209 5.03 -3.76 4.08
C LEU A 209 4.30 -3.15 5.28
N THR A 210 3.69 -1.96 5.12
CA THR A 210 2.74 -1.39 6.08
C THR A 210 1.32 -1.60 5.56
N PRO A 211 0.26 -1.15 6.26
CA PRO A 211 -1.11 -1.22 5.75
C PRO A 211 -1.30 -0.66 4.33
N VAL A 212 -0.40 0.21 3.85
CA VAL A 212 -0.38 0.75 2.48
C VAL A 212 -0.41 -0.36 1.42
N GLY A 213 0.46 -1.38 1.54
CA GLY A 213 0.47 -2.51 0.62
C GLY A 213 -0.30 -3.71 1.16
N LEU A 214 -0.21 -3.96 2.46
CA LEU A 214 -0.79 -5.16 3.08
C LEU A 214 -2.31 -5.20 2.97
N PHE A 215 -3.03 -4.08 3.17
CA PHE A 215 -4.50 -4.11 3.09
C PHE A 215 -5.03 -4.41 1.68
N PRO A 216 -4.57 -3.74 0.59
CA PRO A 216 -4.93 -4.14 -0.76
C PRO A 216 -4.60 -5.60 -1.10
N MET A 217 -3.44 -6.10 -0.67
CA MET A 217 -3.04 -7.49 -0.91
C MET A 217 -3.94 -8.47 -0.15
N ALA A 218 -4.28 -8.18 1.10
CA ALA A 218 -5.21 -8.96 1.89
C ALA A 218 -6.61 -8.97 1.26
N MET A 219 -7.09 -7.83 0.74
CA MET A 219 -8.35 -7.77 0.00
C MET A 219 -8.33 -8.68 -1.24
N ALA A 220 -7.18 -8.80 -1.91
CA ALA A 220 -6.97 -9.71 -3.05
C ALA A 220 -6.81 -11.20 -2.68
N GLY A 221 -6.94 -11.55 -1.40
CA GLY A 221 -6.76 -12.92 -0.89
C GLY A 221 -5.31 -13.39 -0.86
N ILE A 222 -4.32 -12.49 -0.91
CA ILE A 222 -2.91 -12.83 -0.70
C ILE A 222 -2.69 -13.09 0.79
N ASP A 223 -1.94 -14.15 1.11
CA ASP A 223 -1.49 -14.44 2.47
C ASP A 223 -0.42 -13.43 2.90
N ILE A 224 -0.86 -12.41 3.65
CA ILE A 224 0.04 -11.37 4.16
C ILE A 224 0.85 -11.83 5.37
N LYS A 225 0.49 -12.96 6.00
CA LYS A 225 1.27 -13.58 7.08
C LYS A 225 2.46 -14.34 6.53
N GLU A 226 2.30 -15.02 5.40
CA GLU A 226 3.43 -15.64 4.70
C GLU A 226 4.38 -14.58 4.09
N LEU A 227 3.85 -13.43 3.70
CA LEU A 227 4.64 -12.31 3.16
C LEU A 227 5.56 -11.65 4.21
N MET A 228 5.15 -11.63 5.47
CA MET A 228 5.83 -10.97 6.60
C MET A 228 6.79 -11.91 7.32
#